data_AF-A0A257RED1-F1
#
_entry.id   AF-A0A257RED1-F1
#
_cell.length_a   1.000
_cell.length_b   1.000
_cell.length_c   1.000
_cell.angle_alpha   90.00
_cell.angle_beta   90.00
_cell.angle_gamma   90.00
#
_symmetry.space_group_name_H-M   'P 1'
#
loop_
_entity.id
_entity.type
_entity.pdbx_description
1 polymer ?
#
loop_
_entity_poly.entity_id
_entity_poly.type
_entity_poly.pdbx_seq_one_letter_code
_entity_poly.pdbx_strand_id
1 'polypeptide(L)'
;MVKGSGFSSNSELERVMDAARTPRWSFGLGRHGQIMATRDSGQIGLPWVVQVTKVGRGMRVERFEPGDDTSAEGEVIGVVSGNPREMGRQLRAMLGELDVGDEVTGA
;
A
#
# COMPACT_ATOMS: atom_id res chain seq x y z
N MET A 1 30.03 -14.74 11.09
CA MET A 1 28.58 -14.71 11.38
C MET A 1 28.27 -13.36 12.03
N VAL A 2 27.38 -12.47 11.62
CA VAL A 2 26.34 -12.40 10.57
C VAL A 2 26.26 -10.91 10.20
N LYS A 3 26.46 -10.53 8.93
CA LYS A 3 26.27 -9.13 8.49
C LYS A 3 24.84 -9.04 7.94
N GLY A 4 23.90 -8.64 8.79
CA GLY A 4 22.47 -8.59 8.46
C GLY A 4 22.17 -7.51 7.42
N SER A 5 21.79 -7.94 6.23
CA SER A 5 21.38 -7.13 5.07
C SER A 5 20.02 -6.45 5.32
N GLY A 6 19.96 -5.46 6.21
CA GLY A 6 18.73 -4.72 6.54
C GLY A 6 18.50 -3.44 5.74
N PHE A 7 19.54 -2.89 5.09
CA PHE A 7 19.46 -1.56 4.45
C PHE A 7 18.84 -1.58 3.05
N SER A 8 18.99 -2.67 2.29
CA SER A 8 18.54 -2.72 0.90
C SER A 8 17.02 -2.69 0.79
N SER A 9 16.31 -3.46 1.61
CA SER A 9 14.85 -3.59 1.51
C SER A 9 14.12 -2.31 1.87
N ASN A 10 14.61 -1.54 2.86
CA ASN A 10 13.99 -0.28 3.21
C ASN A 10 14.14 0.76 2.08
N SER A 11 15.33 0.83 1.46
CA SER A 11 15.58 1.71 0.32
C SER A 11 14.77 1.33 -0.93
N GLU A 12 14.44 0.05 -1.10
CA GLU A 12 13.56 -0.41 -2.17
C GLU A 12 12.11 0.01 -1.91
N LEU A 13 11.60 -0.20 -0.69
CA LEU A 13 10.25 0.21 -0.30
C LEU A 13 10.07 1.72 -0.40
N GLU A 14 11.09 2.51 0.00
CA GLU A 14 11.09 3.95 -0.19
C GLU A 14 10.96 4.37 -1.65
N ARG A 15 11.66 3.68 -2.57
CA ARG A 15 11.54 3.94 -4.01
C ARG A 15 10.19 3.55 -4.58
N VAL A 16 9.59 2.47 -4.06
CA VAL A 16 8.20 2.09 -4.40
C VAL A 16 7.25 3.19 -3.93
N MET A 17 7.34 3.60 -2.66
CA MET A 17 6.50 4.65 -2.08
C MET A 17 6.64 5.98 -2.84
N ASP A 18 7.88 6.41 -3.14
CA ASP A 18 8.16 7.64 -3.89
C ASP A 18 7.45 7.65 -5.25
N ALA A 19 7.58 6.55 -6.01
CA ALA A 19 6.90 6.40 -7.29
C ALA A 19 5.37 6.24 -7.16
N ALA A 20 4.88 5.77 -6.01
CA ALA A 20 3.47 5.57 -5.73
C ALA A 20 2.73 6.83 -5.22
N ARG A 21 3.45 7.90 -4.87
CA ARG A 21 2.85 9.09 -4.24
C ARG A 21 1.68 9.67 -5.05
N THR A 22 0.58 9.93 -4.35
CA THR A 22 -0.63 10.62 -4.83
C THR A 22 -1.08 11.62 -3.76
N PRO A 23 -1.83 12.68 -4.11
CA PRO A 23 -2.29 13.68 -3.14
C PRO A 23 -3.36 13.16 -2.17
N ARG A 24 -4.07 12.07 -2.52
CA ARG A 24 -5.16 11.53 -1.68
C ARG A 24 -4.71 10.49 -0.67
N TRP A 25 -3.57 9.85 -0.92
CA TRP A 25 -3.06 8.77 -0.10
C TRP A 25 -1.82 9.21 0.65
N SER A 26 -1.84 9.04 1.97
CA SER A 26 -0.67 9.20 2.82
C SER A 26 0.07 7.86 2.93
N PHE A 27 1.39 7.87 2.85
CA PHE A 27 2.21 6.66 2.86
C PHE A 27 3.09 6.58 4.11
N GLY A 28 3.26 5.37 4.62
CA GLY A 28 4.16 5.05 5.71
C GLY A 28 4.65 3.61 5.64
N LEU A 29 5.59 3.27 6.51
CA LEU A 29 6.06 1.89 6.70
C LEU A 29 5.37 1.30 7.91
N GLY A 30 4.80 0.10 7.74
CA GLY A 30 4.26 -0.69 8.83
C GLY A 30 5.38 -1.34 9.66
N ARG A 31 5.00 -1.78 10.87
CA ARG A 31 5.91 -2.40 11.85
C ARG A 31 6.62 -3.68 11.36
N HIS A 32 6.08 -4.34 10.34
CA HIS A 32 6.64 -5.57 9.76
C HIS A 32 7.29 -5.34 8.39
N GLY A 33 7.54 -4.09 8.01
CA GLY A 33 8.18 -3.76 6.72
C GLY A 33 7.24 -3.87 5.52
N GLN A 34 5.93 -3.76 5.73
CA GLN A 34 4.96 -3.48 4.66
C GLN A 34 4.87 -1.98 4.37
N ILE A 35 4.46 -1.60 3.16
CA ILE A 35 4.01 -0.22 2.90
C ILE A 35 2.56 -0.13 3.36
N MET A 36 2.22 0.96 4.04
CA MET A 36 0.84 1.32 4.38
C MET A 36 0.49 2.59 3.63
N ALA A 37 -0.61 2.56 2.88
CA ALA A 37 -1.22 3.73 2.30
C ALA A 37 -2.58 3.96 2.99
N THR A 38 -2.82 5.17 3.48
CA THR A 38 -4.05 5.53 4.18
C THR A 38 -4.73 6.72 3.52
N ARG A 39 -6.05 6.68 3.40
CA ARG A 39 -6.88 7.77 2.88
C ARG A 39 -8.00 8.06 3.88
N ASP A 40 -8.37 9.33 4.02
CA ASP A 40 -9.54 9.72 4.80
C ASP A 40 -10.81 9.07 4.23
N SER A 41 -11.70 8.61 5.09
CA SER A 41 -12.99 8.00 4.72
C SER A 41 -14.18 8.91 5.03
N GLY A 42 -13.95 10.10 5.60
CA GLY A 42 -14.96 10.93 6.23
C GLY A 42 -15.40 10.44 7.63
N GLN A 43 -14.98 9.25 8.07
CA GLN A 43 -15.31 8.71 9.40
C GLN A 43 -14.14 8.87 10.36
N ILE A 44 -14.39 9.51 11.52
CA ILE A 44 -13.36 9.81 12.52
C ILE A 44 -12.73 8.50 13.03
N GLY A 45 -11.42 8.38 12.85
CA GLY A 45 -10.64 7.25 13.36
C GLY A 45 -10.72 5.99 12.50
N LEU A 46 -11.43 6.01 11.37
CA LEU A 46 -11.64 4.84 10.52
C LEU A 46 -11.17 5.11 9.08
N PRO A 47 -9.87 5.32 8.82
CA PRO A 47 -9.39 5.57 7.48
C PRO A 47 -9.55 4.34 6.57
N TRP A 48 -9.58 4.57 5.27
CA TRP A 48 -9.28 3.53 4.29
C TRP A 48 -7.81 3.15 4.42
N VAL A 49 -7.50 1.85 4.36
CA VAL A 49 -6.12 1.35 4.46
C VAL A 49 -5.82 0.41 3.30
N VAL A 50 -4.66 0.60 2.69
CA VAL A 50 -4.06 -0.33 1.74
C VAL A 50 -2.72 -0.79 2.29
N GLN A 51 -2.53 -2.10 2.41
CA GLN A 51 -1.26 -2.70 2.80
C GLN A 51 -0.58 -3.33 1.60
N VAL A 52 0.74 -3.15 1.51
CA VAL A 52 1.55 -3.74 0.45
C VAL A 52 2.65 -4.58 1.07
N THR A 53 2.50 -5.89 0.96
CA THR A 53 3.36 -6.88 1.61
C THR A 53 4.18 -7.64 0.58
N LYS A 54 5.48 -7.82 0.84
CA LYS A 54 6.36 -8.53 -0.07
C LYS A 54 5.96 -10.01 -0.19
N VAL A 55 5.76 -10.49 -1.42
CA VAL A 55 5.43 -11.89 -1.73
C VAL A 55 6.25 -12.36 -2.94
N GLY A 56 7.06 -13.41 -2.75
CA GLY A 56 7.92 -13.92 -3.81
C GLY A 56 8.79 -12.84 -4.46
N ARG A 57 8.61 -12.59 -5.76
CA ARG A 57 9.32 -11.57 -6.55
C ARG A 57 8.59 -10.22 -6.66
N GLY A 58 7.42 -10.09 -6.05
CA GLY A 58 6.59 -8.89 -6.11
C GLY A 58 6.06 -8.47 -4.74
N MET A 59 4.97 -7.71 -4.75
CA MET A 59 4.26 -7.31 -3.55
C MET A 59 2.76 -7.47 -3.75
N ARG A 60 2.11 -8.11 -2.79
CA ARG A 60 0.65 -8.24 -2.72
C ARG A 60 0.09 -6.92 -2.20
N VAL A 61 -1.00 -6.47 -2.78
CA VAL A 61 -1.73 -5.26 -2.39
C VAL A 61 -3.07 -5.70 -1.83
N GLU A 62 -3.32 -5.33 -0.57
CA GLU A 62 -4.53 -5.65 0.19
C GLU A 62 -5.23 -4.35 0.58
N ARG A 63 -6.56 -4.33 0.43
CA ARG A 63 -7.45 -3.24 0.83
C ARG A 63 -8.16 -3.62 2.13
N PHE A 64 -8.40 -2.61 2.94
CA PHE A 64 -9.18 -2.66 4.18
C PHE A 64 -10.13 -1.48 4.20
N GLU A 65 -11.40 -1.77 4.47
CA GLU A 65 -12.46 -0.78 4.60
C GLU A 65 -12.38 -0.08 5.97
N PRO A 66 -13.04 1.08 6.13
CA PRO A 66 -13.19 1.75 7.42
C PRO A 66 -13.77 0.81 8.48
N GLY A 67 -12.96 0.46 9.48
CA GLY A 67 -13.36 -0.43 10.58
C GLY A 67 -12.85 -1.86 10.48
N ASP A 68 -12.22 -2.25 9.37
CA ASP A 68 -11.58 -3.56 9.25
C ASP A 68 -10.37 -3.71 10.18
N ASP A 69 -10.17 -4.92 10.67
CA ASP A 69 -8.95 -5.27 11.40
C ASP A 69 -7.77 -5.42 10.44
N THR A 70 -6.96 -4.37 10.36
CA THR A 70 -5.71 -4.33 9.58
C THR A 70 -4.63 -5.33 10.02
N SER A 71 -4.84 -6.07 11.12
CA SER A 71 -3.98 -7.18 11.52
C SER A 71 -4.38 -8.52 10.89
N ALA A 72 -5.58 -8.60 10.28
CA ALA A 72 -6.06 -9.76 9.53
C ALA A 72 -5.70 -9.65 8.03
N GLU A 73 -5.99 -10.70 7.26
CA GLU A 73 -5.88 -10.65 5.79
C GLU A 73 -6.99 -9.75 5.21
N GLY A 74 -6.60 -8.83 4.33
CA GLY A 74 -7.53 -7.89 3.69
C GLY A 74 -8.05 -8.41 2.35
N GLU A 75 -8.83 -7.59 1.66
CA GLU A 75 -9.23 -7.87 0.28
C GLU A 75 -8.02 -7.74 -0.65
N VAL A 76 -7.58 -8.83 -1.26
CA VAL A 76 -6.48 -8.78 -2.23
C VAL A 76 -6.95 -8.14 -3.53
N ILE A 77 -6.51 -6.91 -3.77
CA ILE A 77 -6.86 -6.14 -4.98
C ILE A 77 -5.82 -6.27 -6.09
N GLY A 78 -4.64 -6.83 -5.79
CA GLY A 78 -3.65 -7.09 -6.82
C GLY A 78 -2.27 -7.51 -6.34
N VAL A 79 -1.37 -7.66 -7.30
CA VAL A 79 0.07 -7.88 -7.07
C VAL A 79 0.84 -6.94 -7.98
N VAL A 80 1.78 -6.18 -7.41
CA VAL A 80 2.74 -5.36 -8.17
C VAL A 80 4.06 -6.09 -8.30
N SER A 81 4.72 -5.95 -9.45
CA SER A 81 6.00 -6.62 -9.69
C SER A 81 6.91 -5.82 -10.63
N GLY A 82 8.18 -6.21 -10.71
CA GLY A 82 9.19 -5.52 -11.50
C GLY A 82 10.20 -4.78 -10.64
N ASN A 83 10.84 -3.74 -11.21
CA ASN A 83 11.76 -2.91 -10.45
C ASN A 83 10.98 -1.94 -9.50
N PRO A 84 11.61 -1.38 -8.45
CA PRO A 84 10.91 -0.54 -7.47
C PRO A 84 10.11 0.63 -8.05
N ARG A 85 10.61 1.29 -9.09
CA ARG A 85 9.89 2.41 -9.72
C ARG A 85 8.65 1.94 -10.48
N GLU A 86 8.75 0.79 -11.15
CA GLU A 86 7.65 0.17 -11.88
C GLU A 86 6.56 -0.31 -10.90
N MET A 87 6.96 -0.98 -9.83
CA MET A 87 6.04 -1.39 -8.76
C MET A 87 5.30 -0.18 -8.16
N GLY A 88 6.00 0.93 -7.91
CA GLY A 88 5.34 2.15 -7.41
C GLY A 88 4.37 2.77 -8.41
N ARG A 89 4.67 2.74 -9.71
CA ARG A 89 3.73 3.21 -10.75
C ARG A 89 2.47 2.34 -10.84
N GLN A 90 2.62 1.02 -10.75
CA GLN A 90 1.49 0.09 -10.71
C GLN A 90 0.63 0.32 -9.45
N LEU A 91 1.27 0.47 -8.29
CA LEU A 91 0.57 0.79 -7.04
C LEU A 91 -0.20 2.11 -7.14
N ARG A 92 0.41 3.16 -7.71
CA ARG A 92 -0.28 4.44 -7.95
C ARG A 92 -1.53 4.29 -8.83
N ALA A 93 -1.47 3.45 -9.86
CA ALA A 93 -2.62 3.19 -10.71
C ALA A 93 -3.76 2.54 -9.92
N MET A 94 -3.47 1.49 -9.15
CA MET A 94 -4.46 0.81 -8.30
C MET A 94 -5.09 1.77 -7.28
N LEU A 95 -4.28 2.60 -6.61
CA LEU A 95 -4.79 3.60 -5.67
C LEU A 95 -5.68 4.65 -6.36
N GLY A 96 -5.38 5.02 -7.60
CA GLY A 96 -6.22 5.90 -8.40
C GLY A 96 -7.55 5.28 -8.80
N GLU A 97 -7.60 3.97 -9.07
CA GLU A 97 -8.84 3.24 -9.35
C GLU A 97 -9.75 3.17 -8.10
N LEU A 98 -9.15 2.98 -6.92
CA LEU A 98 -9.86 3.06 -5.63
C LEU A 98 -10.41 4.45 -5.32
N ASP A 99 -9.79 5.52 -5.86
CA ASP A 99 -10.33 6.87 -5.74
C ASP A 99 -11.60 7.05 -6.59
N VAL A 100 -11.64 6.48 -7.80
CA VAL A 100 -12.78 6.62 -8.72
C VAL A 100 -13.96 5.73 -8.33
N GLY A 101 -13.70 4.53 -7.80
CA GLY A 101 -14.76 3.59 -7.39
C GLY A 101 -15.58 4.06 -6.19
N ASP A 102 -14.99 4.86 -5.30
CA ASP A 102 -15.63 5.35 -4.08
C ASP A 102 -16.70 6.41 -4.37
N GLU A 103 -16.45 7.29 -5.37
CA GLU A 103 -17.36 8.37 -5.75
C GLU A 103 -18.72 7.87 -6.29
N VAL A 104 -18.79 6.62 -6.74
CA VAL A 104 -20.01 6.04 -7.35
C VAL A 104 -20.90 5.33 -6.32
N THR A 105 -20.38 5.00 -5.13
CA THR A 105 -21.12 4.23 -4.12
C THR A 105 -21.72 5.12 -3.01
N GLY A 106 -21.45 6.42 -3.06
CA GLY A 106 -21.96 7.44 -2.12
C GLY A 106 -23.21 8.18 -2.58
N ALA A 107 -24.13 7.54 -3.32
CA ALA A 107 -25.41 8.11 -3.77
C ALA A 107 -26.61 7.42 -3.10
#